data_AF-A0A1Q9BWF3-F1
#
_entry.id   AF-A0A1Q9BWF3-F1
#
_cell.length_a   1.000
_cell.length_b   1.000
_cell.length_c   1.000
_cell.angle_alpha   90.00
_cell.angle_beta   90.00
_cell.angle_gamma   90.00
#
_symmetry.space_group_name_H-M   'P 1'
#
loop_
_entity.id
_entity.type
_entity.pdbx_description
1 polymer ?
#
loop_
_entity_poly.entity_id
_entity_poly.type
_entity_poly.pdbx_seq_one_letter_code
_entity_poly.pdbx_strand_id
1 'polypeptide(L)'
;MMLPVHLLSGEEVAVVPLEEVVRDDSCTVRHLKRYLCSVHGLPPRFQQRILHDGAVLDDETCCFRLATPFSVQLILLPFVEATPEKIDHFVEAARKGESSEVERHLLLPQDPDLIPQRRQARALYQASCDGHAAVVSLLLEANADKDAPYQHLGNSRTPLLAACEKGHKEVVRLLLDGGADHHAACWDFGTPLTAASFEGHLEVVSLLLDAGVDKDAVDPRGFTALFVASVAGEVKVVKALLAAGAHQNLVYPDKGAFDDSLFAESTTAMIVASALGHLENIPPNGVPRALNNLE
;
A
#
# COMPACT_ATOMS: atom_id res chain seq x y z
N MET A 1 -7.90 15.20 32.63
CA MET A 1 -6.97 14.48 33.54
C MET A 1 -5.69 14.16 32.78
N MET A 2 -4.50 14.33 33.38
CA MET A 2 -3.22 14.03 32.72
C MET A 2 -2.70 12.66 33.19
N LEU A 3 -2.26 11.82 32.26
CA LEU A 3 -1.61 10.53 32.51
C LEU A 3 -0.11 10.65 32.22
N PRO A 4 0.75 10.68 33.25
CA PRO A 4 2.19 10.61 33.06
C PRO A 4 2.63 9.21 32.61
N VAL A 5 3.48 9.16 31.59
CA VAL A 5 4.11 7.93 31.07
C VAL A 5 5.60 8.02 31.34
N HIS A 6 6.11 7.05 32.09
CA HIS A 6 7.52 6.99 32.45
C HIS A 6 8.19 5.74 31.87
N LEU A 7 9.47 5.80 31.56
CA LEU A 7 10.26 4.59 31.35
C LEU A 7 10.51 3.86 32.68
N LEU A 8 10.98 2.61 32.62
CA LEU A 8 11.41 1.88 33.83
C LEU A 8 12.54 2.58 34.59
N SER A 9 13.31 3.45 33.92
CA SER A 9 14.32 4.30 34.56
C SER A 9 13.73 5.38 35.46
N GLY A 10 12.41 5.63 35.38
CA GLY A 10 11.72 6.74 36.06
C GLY A 10 11.71 8.05 35.25
N GLU A 11 12.28 8.06 34.04
CA GLU A 11 12.23 9.22 33.14
C GLU A 11 10.83 9.40 32.56
N GLU A 12 10.26 10.61 32.68
CA GLU A 12 8.98 10.96 32.05
C GLU A 12 9.17 11.19 30.55
N VAL A 13 8.48 10.41 29.73
CA VAL A 13 8.59 10.46 28.26
C VAL A 13 7.37 11.05 27.57
N ALA A 14 6.21 11.04 28.24
CA ALA A 14 5.00 11.67 27.73
C ALA A 14 4.04 12.03 28.88
N VAL A 15 3.29 13.10 28.69
CA VAL A 15 2.16 13.45 29.55
C VAL A 15 0.92 13.50 28.67
N VAL A 16 0.06 12.49 28.82
CA VAL A 16 -1.08 12.26 27.93
C VAL A 16 -2.34 12.89 28.53
N PRO A 17 -2.96 13.89 27.89
CA PRO A 17 -4.28 14.36 28.28
C PRO A 17 -5.30 13.26 27.99
N LEU A 18 -5.83 12.62 29.03
CA LEU A 18 -6.78 11.53 28.89
C LEU A 18 -8.07 11.96 28.19
N GLU A 19 -8.41 13.24 28.18
CA GLU A 19 -9.56 13.75 27.43
C GLU A 19 -9.36 13.69 25.90
N GLU A 20 -8.11 13.70 25.42
CA GLU A 20 -7.81 13.60 23.99
C GLU A 20 -7.78 12.14 23.52
N VAL A 21 -7.40 11.22 24.41
CA VAL A 21 -7.26 9.78 24.14
C VAL A 21 -8.54 9.00 24.47
N VAL A 22 -9.19 9.33 25.58
CA VAL A 22 -10.41 8.70 26.09
C VAL A 22 -11.62 9.50 25.62
N ARG A 23 -12.03 9.25 24.38
CA ARG A 23 -13.22 9.89 23.78
C ARG A 23 -14.52 9.19 24.17
N ASP A 24 -14.45 7.91 24.51
CA ASP A 24 -15.55 7.06 24.97
C ASP A 24 -15.02 5.79 25.69
N ASP A 25 -15.94 4.97 26.21
CA ASP A 25 -15.66 3.72 26.94
C ASP A 25 -14.91 2.65 26.10
N SER A 26 -14.72 2.86 24.80
CA SER A 26 -13.98 1.94 23.91
C SER A 26 -12.48 2.20 23.86
N CYS A 27 -11.98 3.23 24.58
CA CYS A 27 -10.55 3.51 24.63
C CYS A 27 -9.79 2.36 25.31
N THR A 28 -8.91 1.71 24.55
CA THR A 28 -8.07 0.59 25.02
C THR A 28 -6.58 0.96 25.02
N VAL A 29 -5.75 0.14 25.68
CA VAL A 29 -4.28 0.28 25.67
C VAL A 29 -3.72 0.32 24.24
N ARG A 30 -4.34 -0.38 23.28
CA ARG A 30 -4.02 -0.25 21.85
C ARG A 30 -4.12 1.20 21.37
N HIS A 31 -5.17 1.92 21.73
CA HIS A 31 -5.37 3.32 21.36
C HIS A 31 -4.32 4.22 22.02
N LEU A 32 -4.01 4.00 23.29
CA LEU A 32 -2.95 4.73 23.99
C LEU A 32 -1.59 4.55 23.32
N LYS A 33 -1.21 3.31 22.98
CA LYS A 33 0.06 3.02 22.29
C LYS A 33 0.15 3.72 20.93
N ARG A 34 -0.95 3.73 20.17
CA ARG A 34 -1.04 4.45 18.89
C ARG A 34 -0.88 5.96 19.08
N TYR A 35 -1.56 6.54 20.07
CA TYR A 35 -1.44 7.95 20.42
C TYR A 35 -0.01 8.33 20.81
N LEU A 36 0.64 7.51 21.64
CA LEU A 36 2.04 7.70 22.02
C LEU A 36 2.98 7.70 20.83
N CYS A 37 2.74 6.84 19.84
CA CYS A 37 3.51 6.79 18.62
C CYS A 37 3.29 8.03 17.74
N SER A 38 2.02 8.40 17.48
CA SER A 38 1.69 9.51 16.57
C SER A 38 1.99 10.89 17.14
N VAL A 39 1.75 11.12 18.43
CA VAL A 39 1.86 12.45 19.06
C VAL A 39 3.22 12.66 19.72
N HIS A 40 3.76 11.62 20.36
CA HIS A 40 5.01 11.71 21.11
C HIS A 40 6.22 11.10 20.37
N GLY A 41 6.03 10.58 19.16
CA GLY A 41 7.10 9.99 18.35
C GLY A 41 7.71 8.73 18.97
N LEU A 42 6.99 8.07 19.88
CA LEU A 42 7.45 6.82 20.49
C LEU A 42 7.38 5.66 19.48
N PRO A 43 8.14 4.57 19.70
CA PRO A 43 8.12 3.41 18.80
C PRO A 43 6.71 2.84 18.56
N PRO A 44 6.48 2.11 17.46
CA PRO A 44 5.16 1.53 17.14
C PRO A 44 4.59 0.63 18.23
N ARG A 45 3.26 0.37 18.19
CA ARG A 45 2.51 -0.39 19.21
C ARG A 45 3.22 -1.69 19.63
N PHE A 46 3.74 -2.42 18.66
CA PHE A 46 4.36 -3.72 18.87
C PHE A 46 5.70 -3.65 19.63
N GLN A 47 6.36 -2.49 19.60
CA GLN A 47 7.57 -2.20 20.38
C GLN A 47 7.26 -1.60 21.76
N GLN A 48 5.98 -1.40 22.12
CA GLN A 48 5.57 -0.85 23.41
C GLN A 48 4.97 -1.93 24.33
N ARG A 49 5.44 -1.99 25.58
CA ARG A 49 4.77 -2.70 26.69
C ARG A 49 4.45 -1.70 27.78
N ILE A 50 3.16 -1.60 28.12
CA ILE A 50 2.67 -0.68 29.15
C ILE A 50 2.39 -1.51 30.41
N LEU A 51 2.92 -1.05 31.53
CA LEU A 51 2.72 -1.63 32.84
C LEU A 51 1.96 -0.65 33.73
N HIS A 52 1.09 -1.20 34.56
CA HIS A 52 0.43 -0.51 35.65
C HIS A 52 0.55 -1.38 36.90
N ASP A 53 1.12 -0.81 37.95
CA ASP A 53 1.35 -1.48 39.24
C ASP A 53 2.12 -2.81 39.09
N GLY A 54 3.14 -2.80 38.22
CA GLY A 54 3.96 -3.98 37.92
C GLY A 54 3.31 -5.03 37.03
N ALA A 55 2.02 -4.90 36.68
CA ALA A 55 1.33 -5.80 35.76
C ALA A 55 1.38 -5.27 34.32
N VAL A 56 1.72 -6.14 33.36
CA VAL A 56 1.66 -5.82 31.92
C VAL A 56 0.20 -5.75 31.50
N LEU A 57 -0.16 -4.70 30.77
CA LEU A 57 -1.51 -4.51 30.25
C LEU A 57 -1.62 -5.02 28.81
N ASP A 58 -2.66 -5.81 28.58
CA ASP A 58 -3.04 -6.26 27.24
C ASP A 58 -3.63 -5.12 26.42
N ASP A 59 -3.47 -5.20 25.09
CA ASP A 59 -3.93 -4.18 24.14
C ASP A 59 -5.44 -3.90 24.23
N GLU A 60 -6.25 -4.87 24.64
CA GLU A 60 -7.71 -4.74 24.80
C GLU A 60 -8.13 -4.18 26.18
N THR A 61 -7.17 -3.92 27.08
CA THR A 61 -7.48 -3.37 28.40
C THR A 61 -8.03 -1.95 28.26
N CYS A 62 -9.23 -1.69 28.78
CA CYS A 62 -9.82 -0.35 28.78
C CYS A 62 -8.96 0.65 29.57
N CYS A 63 -8.66 1.80 28.96
CA CYS A 63 -7.90 2.89 29.58
C CYS A 63 -8.63 3.52 30.77
N PHE A 64 -9.96 3.39 30.89
CA PHE A 64 -10.69 3.81 32.08
C PHE A 64 -10.26 3.08 33.36
N ARG A 65 -9.73 1.86 33.26
CA ARG A 65 -9.14 1.17 34.42
C ARG A 65 -7.81 1.78 34.88
N LEU A 66 -7.25 2.71 34.11
CA LEU A 66 -6.10 3.55 34.50
C LEU A 66 -6.52 4.82 35.26
N ALA A 67 -7.81 5.11 35.39
CA ALA A 67 -8.34 6.42 35.78
C ALA A 67 -8.28 6.78 37.29
N THR A 68 -7.39 6.18 38.07
CA THR A 68 -7.10 6.59 39.45
C THR A 68 -5.60 6.79 39.62
N PRO A 69 -5.15 7.75 40.45
CA PRO A 69 -4.07 8.68 40.15
C PRO A 69 -2.69 8.01 40.17
N PHE A 70 -2.32 7.31 39.12
CA PHE A 70 -1.00 6.70 38.99
C PHE A 70 -0.49 6.78 37.56
N SER A 71 0.81 7.00 37.45
CA SER A 71 1.57 6.97 36.20
C SER A 71 1.67 5.55 35.66
N VAL A 72 1.77 5.40 34.33
CA VAL A 72 2.10 4.11 33.71
C VAL A 72 3.59 4.02 33.41
N GLN A 73 4.10 2.79 33.42
CA GLN A 73 5.47 2.49 33.01
C GLN A 73 5.48 1.96 31.58
N LEU A 74 6.38 2.47 30.74
CA LEU A 74 6.59 2.07 29.37
C LEU A 74 7.92 1.33 29.25
N ILE A 75 7.87 0.15 28.64
CA ILE A 75 9.05 -0.59 28.20
C ILE A 75 9.06 -0.56 26.68
N LEU A 76 10.17 -0.07 26.13
CA LEU A 76 10.45 -0.12 24.70
C LEU A 76 11.23 -1.42 24.40
N LEU A 77 10.68 -2.22 23.50
CA LEU A 77 11.28 -3.49 23.10
C LEU A 77 12.25 -3.26 21.93
N PRO A 78 13.53 -3.64 22.06
CA PRO A 78 14.45 -3.62 20.93
C PRO A 78 14.14 -4.74 19.95
N PHE A 79 14.62 -4.64 18.71
CA PHE A 79 14.57 -5.76 17.77
C PHE A 79 15.59 -6.84 18.12
N VAL A 80 15.16 -8.09 17.99
CA VAL A 80 16.00 -9.28 18.12
C VAL A 80 16.02 -10.01 16.78
N GLU A 81 17.17 -10.56 16.41
CA GLU A 81 17.30 -11.39 15.21
C GLU A 81 16.37 -12.61 15.27
N ALA A 82 15.58 -12.80 14.20
CA ALA A 82 14.72 -13.96 14.05
C ALA A 82 15.46 -15.12 13.35
N THR A 83 15.14 -16.36 13.73
CA THR A 83 15.68 -17.54 13.03
C THR A 83 15.00 -17.69 11.66
N PRO A 84 15.68 -18.29 10.66
CA PRO A 84 15.10 -18.47 9.32
C PRO A 84 13.73 -19.15 9.33
N GLU A 85 13.53 -20.14 10.20
CA GLU A 85 12.26 -20.87 10.31
C GLU A 85 11.13 -19.98 10.81
N LYS A 86 11.43 -19.05 11.74
CA LYS A 86 10.45 -18.08 12.22
C LYS A 86 10.10 -17.07 11.13
N ILE A 87 11.07 -16.67 10.31
CA ILE A 87 10.85 -15.77 9.18
C ILE A 87 9.95 -16.43 8.14
N ASP A 88 10.25 -17.68 7.76
CA ASP A 88 9.44 -18.44 6.79
C ASP A 88 8.01 -18.64 7.30
N HIS A 89 7.82 -18.99 8.57
CA HIS A 89 6.48 -19.10 9.17
C HIS A 89 5.73 -17.77 9.19
N PHE A 90 6.41 -16.66 9.51
CA PHE A 90 5.81 -15.33 9.53
C PHE A 90 5.34 -14.89 8.14
N VAL A 91 6.20 -15.08 7.14
CA VAL A 91 5.85 -14.78 5.74
C VAL A 91 4.71 -15.68 5.26
N GLU A 92 4.74 -16.97 5.59
CA GLU A 92 3.68 -17.90 5.19
C GLU A 92 2.34 -17.57 5.85
N ALA A 93 2.34 -17.18 7.13
CA ALA A 93 1.14 -16.69 7.81
C ALA A 93 0.57 -15.44 7.12
N ALA A 94 1.46 -14.50 6.73
CA ALA A 94 1.06 -13.32 5.98
C ALA A 94 0.47 -13.65 4.60
N ARG A 95 1.07 -14.64 3.90
CA ARG A 95 0.59 -15.17 2.61
C ARG A 95 -0.78 -15.83 2.68
N LYS A 96 -1.08 -16.49 3.80
CA LYS A 96 -2.37 -17.16 4.02
C LYS A 96 -3.45 -16.23 4.61
N GLY A 97 -3.07 -15.02 5.01
CA GLY A 97 -3.99 -14.09 5.66
C GLY A 97 -4.27 -14.41 7.13
N GLU A 98 -3.40 -15.19 7.78
CA GLU A 98 -3.54 -15.62 9.18
C GLU A 98 -3.22 -14.47 10.15
N SER A 99 -4.10 -13.47 10.20
CA SER A 99 -3.91 -12.23 11.00
C SER A 99 -3.57 -12.48 12.47
N SER A 100 -4.19 -13.48 13.11
CA SER A 100 -3.88 -13.85 14.50
C SER A 100 -2.45 -14.36 14.68
N GLU A 101 -1.93 -15.13 13.73
CA GLU A 101 -0.54 -15.62 13.79
C GLU A 101 0.44 -14.48 13.51
N VAL A 102 0.16 -13.65 12.51
CA VAL A 102 0.94 -12.44 12.23
C VAL A 102 1.01 -11.53 13.46
N GLU A 103 -0.12 -11.28 14.13
CA GLU A 103 -0.15 -10.46 15.35
C GLU A 103 0.68 -11.10 16.48
N ARG A 104 0.57 -12.41 16.70
CA ARG A 104 1.39 -13.13 17.70
C ARG A 104 2.88 -12.98 17.43
N HIS A 105 3.28 -13.08 16.17
CA HIS A 105 4.66 -12.87 15.76
C HIS A 105 5.11 -11.43 16.00
N LEU A 106 4.31 -10.44 15.62
CA LEU A 106 4.62 -9.01 15.84
C LEU A 106 4.65 -8.62 17.33
N LEU A 107 3.97 -9.36 18.21
CA LEU A 107 4.07 -9.18 19.66
C LEU A 107 5.43 -9.67 20.23
N LEU A 108 6.26 -10.36 19.45
CA LEU A 108 7.64 -10.65 19.83
C LEU A 108 8.54 -9.46 19.48
N PRO A 109 9.66 -9.26 20.20
CA PRO A 109 10.64 -8.20 19.89
C PRO A 109 11.37 -8.50 18.58
N GLN A 110 10.72 -8.23 17.44
CA GLN A 110 11.22 -8.56 16.11
C GLN A 110 10.94 -7.42 15.12
N ASP A 111 11.80 -7.31 14.11
CA ASP A 111 11.64 -6.37 13.00
C ASP A 111 10.43 -6.82 12.13
N PRO A 112 9.42 -5.97 11.85
CA PRO A 112 8.27 -6.36 11.02
C PRO A 112 8.64 -6.69 9.56
N ASP A 113 9.77 -6.21 9.06
CA ASP A 113 10.22 -6.45 7.69
C ASP A 113 10.99 -7.77 7.55
N LEU A 114 11.43 -8.36 8.68
CA LEU A 114 12.16 -9.63 8.82
C LEU A 114 12.93 -10.02 7.54
N ILE A 115 13.97 -9.25 7.18
CA ILE A 115 14.73 -9.51 5.96
C ILE A 115 15.42 -10.88 6.09
N PRO A 116 14.99 -11.94 5.39
CA PRO A 116 15.72 -13.20 5.41
C PRO A 116 17.02 -12.93 4.65
N GLN A 117 18.16 -13.18 5.30
CA GLN A 117 19.45 -13.17 4.63
C GLN A 117 19.36 -14.09 3.40
N ARG A 118 19.30 -13.46 2.22
CA ARG A 118 19.29 -14.05 0.87
C ARG A 118 17.97 -14.51 0.24
N ARG A 119 16.80 -14.17 0.76
CA ARG A 119 15.53 -14.34 0.00
C ARG A 119 14.63 -13.13 0.16
N GLN A 120 14.14 -12.60 -0.96
CA GLN A 120 13.36 -11.36 -1.04
C GLN A 120 11.94 -11.48 -0.46
N ALA A 121 11.69 -12.38 0.49
CA ALA A 121 10.35 -12.61 1.02
C ALA A 121 9.98 -11.51 2.03
N ARG A 122 8.94 -10.73 1.72
CA ARG A 122 8.42 -9.68 2.60
C ARG A 122 6.94 -9.92 2.85
N ALA A 123 6.59 -10.08 4.12
CA ALA A 123 5.22 -10.35 4.58
C ALA A 123 4.22 -9.33 4.01
N LEU A 124 4.61 -8.05 3.97
CA LEU A 124 3.75 -6.97 3.47
C LEU A 124 3.48 -7.09 1.97
N TYR A 125 4.50 -7.39 1.17
CA TYR A 125 4.32 -7.62 -0.26
C TYR A 125 3.38 -8.80 -0.51
N GLN A 126 3.60 -9.92 0.18
CA GLN A 126 2.82 -11.13 -0.04
C GLN A 126 1.36 -10.94 0.39
N ALA A 127 1.12 -10.37 1.57
CA ALA A 127 -0.23 -10.01 2.03
C ALA A 127 -0.91 -9.02 1.09
N SER A 128 -0.16 -8.10 0.49
CA SER A 128 -0.71 -7.13 -0.47
C SER A 128 -1.06 -7.76 -1.82
N CYS A 129 -0.24 -8.71 -2.29
CA CYS A 129 -0.47 -9.49 -3.49
C CYS A 129 -1.72 -10.39 -3.36
N ASP A 130 -1.92 -10.99 -2.19
CA ASP A 130 -3.04 -11.91 -1.93
C ASP A 130 -4.29 -11.22 -1.35
N GLY A 131 -4.25 -9.90 -1.12
CA GLY A 131 -5.42 -9.11 -0.73
C GLY A 131 -5.80 -9.19 0.75
N HIS A 132 -4.86 -9.56 1.61
CA HIS A 132 -5.10 -9.76 3.05
C HIS A 132 -5.05 -8.45 3.84
N ALA A 133 -6.08 -7.62 3.71
CA ALA A 133 -6.17 -6.29 4.33
C ALA A 133 -5.92 -6.27 5.85
N ALA A 134 -6.43 -7.25 6.60
CA ALA A 134 -6.18 -7.33 8.04
C ALA A 134 -4.69 -7.53 8.37
N VAL A 135 -3.99 -8.35 7.60
CA VAL A 135 -2.54 -8.56 7.74
C VAL A 135 -1.77 -7.31 7.34
N VAL A 136 -2.15 -6.66 6.23
CA VAL A 136 -1.54 -5.39 5.78
C VAL A 136 -1.67 -4.32 6.87
N SER A 137 -2.86 -4.17 7.48
CA SER A 137 -3.08 -3.23 8.58
C SER A 137 -2.16 -3.52 9.77
N LEU A 138 -2.01 -4.78 10.18
CA LEU A 138 -1.11 -5.16 11.29
C LEU A 138 0.37 -4.86 10.97
N LEU A 139 0.81 -5.12 9.75
CA LEU A 139 2.19 -4.87 9.32
C LEU A 139 2.49 -3.37 9.26
N LEU A 140 1.57 -2.55 8.72
CA LEU A 140 1.70 -1.10 8.72
C LEU A 140 1.67 -0.52 10.15
N GLU A 141 0.84 -1.07 11.04
CA GLU A 141 0.84 -0.73 12.46
C GLU A 141 2.15 -1.09 13.18
N ALA A 142 2.86 -2.10 12.69
CA ALA A 142 4.19 -2.45 13.15
C ALA A 142 5.30 -1.60 12.51
N ASN A 143 4.95 -0.69 11.60
CA ASN A 143 5.86 0.15 10.84
C ASN A 143 6.75 -0.67 9.89
N ALA A 144 6.19 -1.70 9.26
CA ALA A 144 6.80 -2.35 8.10
C ALA A 144 7.07 -1.34 6.99
N ASP A 145 8.19 -1.49 6.28
CA ASP A 145 8.53 -0.69 5.12
C ASP A 145 7.56 -0.97 3.97
N LYS A 146 6.63 -0.03 3.79
CA LYS A 146 5.57 -0.03 2.78
C LYS A 146 6.08 0.07 1.33
N ASP A 147 7.29 0.55 1.14
CA ASP A 147 7.91 0.75 -0.18
C ASP A 147 9.01 -0.27 -0.45
N ALA A 148 9.18 -1.23 0.46
CA ALA A 148 10.25 -2.21 0.40
C ALA A 148 10.22 -3.01 -0.91
N PRO A 149 11.27 -2.95 -1.73
CA PRO A 149 11.26 -3.50 -3.07
C PRO A 149 11.33 -5.03 -3.05
N TYR A 150 10.31 -5.70 -3.58
CA TYR A 150 10.34 -7.12 -3.92
C TYR A 150 11.03 -7.30 -5.27
N GLN A 151 12.29 -7.73 -5.25
CA GLN A 151 13.01 -8.04 -6.48
C GLN A 151 12.56 -9.39 -7.02
N HIS A 152 12.12 -9.43 -8.27
CA HIS A 152 11.78 -10.67 -8.97
C HIS A 152 12.23 -10.55 -10.42
N LEU A 153 13.10 -11.47 -10.87
CA LEU A 153 13.63 -11.50 -12.24
C LEU A 153 14.24 -10.16 -12.71
N GLY A 154 14.90 -9.43 -11.80
CA GLY A 154 15.52 -8.13 -12.11
C GLY A 154 14.60 -6.92 -12.03
N ASN A 155 13.30 -7.12 -11.76
CA ASN A 155 12.34 -6.05 -11.56
C ASN A 155 12.01 -5.84 -10.07
N SER A 156 11.90 -4.58 -9.66
CA SER A 156 11.54 -4.19 -8.30
C SER A 156 10.05 -3.89 -8.21
N ARG A 157 9.30 -4.66 -7.42
CA ARG A 157 7.85 -4.47 -7.23
C ARG A 157 7.57 -3.99 -5.80
N THR A 158 6.69 -3.02 -5.64
CA THR A 158 6.24 -2.56 -4.31
C THR A 158 4.94 -3.26 -3.90
N PRO A 159 4.63 -3.32 -2.60
CA PRO A 159 3.33 -3.79 -2.12
C PRO A 159 2.14 -3.09 -2.79
N LEU A 160 2.24 -1.77 -3.00
CA LEU A 160 1.20 -0.98 -3.67
C LEU A 160 0.99 -1.40 -5.12
N LEU A 161 2.08 -1.61 -5.87
CA LEU A 161 2.00 -2.05 -7.26
C LEU A 161 1.34 -3.42 -7.37
N ALA A 162 1.69 -4.37 -6.51
CA ALA A 162 1.08 -5.71 -6.48
C ALA A 162 -0.43 -5.64 -6.14
N ALA A 163 -0.82 -4.84 -5.15
CA ALA A 163 -2.22 -4.65 -4.80
C ALA A 163 -3.03 -4.01 -5.93
N CYS A 164 -2.42 -3.07 -6.67
CA CYS A 164 -3.06 -2.41 -7.81
C CYS A 164 -3.23 -3.34 -9.01
N GLU A 165 -2.21 -4.15 -9.33
CA GLU A 165 -2.27 -5.18 -10.37
C GLU A 165 -3.35 -6.24 -10.06
N LYS A 166 -3.53 -6.61 -8.79
CA LYS A 166 -4.51 -7.64 -8.39
C LYS A 166 -5.89 -7.10 -8.02
N GLY A 167 -6.09 -5.79 -8.03
CA GLY A 167 -7.40 -5.18 -7.80
C GLY A 167 -7.84 -5.12 -6.34
N HIS A 168 -6.90 -5.27 -5.40
CA HIS A 168 -7.19 -5.34 -3.96
C HIS A 168 -7.42 -3.95 -3.36
N LYS A 169 -8.57 -3.33 -3.68
CA LYS A 169 -8.94 -1.96 -3.28
C LYS A 169 -8.68 -1.63 -1.81
N GLU A 170 -9.07 -2.53 -0.91
CA GLU A 170 -8.91 -2.31 0.53
C GLU A 170 -7.43 -2.20 0.93
N VAL A 171 -6.58 -3.06 0.36
CA VAL A 171 -5.13 -3.02 0.55
C VAL A 171 -4.55 -1.74 -0.05
N VAL A 172 -4.97 -1.35 -1.26
CA VAL A 172 -4.51 -0.11 -1.89
C VAL A 172 -4.84 1.09 -0.99
N ARG A 173 -6.06 1.15 -0.43
CA ARG A 173 -6.44 2.21 0.51
C ARG A 173 -5.51 2.25 1.72
N LEU A 174 -5.29 1.11 2.38
CA LEU A 174 -4.43 1.03 3.55
C LEU A 174 -2.99 1.47 3.26
N LEU A 175 -2.45 1.11 2.09
CA LEU A 175 -1.09 1.49 1.69
C LEU A 175 -0.98 2.99 1.38
N LEU A 176 -1.97 3.58 0.70
CA LEU A 176 -1.99 5.02 0.42
C LEU A 176 -2.22 5.85 1.70
N ASP A 177 -3.12 5.41 2.57
CA ASP A 177 -3.33 6.03 3.90
C ASP A 177 -2.05 5.94 4.76
N GLY A 178 -1.29 4.85 4.60
CA GLY A 178 0.04 4.67 5.17
C GLY A 178 1.14 5.49 4.48
N GLY A 179 0.82 6.20 3.40
CA GLY A 179 1.73 7.07 2.64
C GLY A 179 2.72 6.33 1.76
N ALA A 180 2.35 5.16 1.22
CA ALA A 180 3.17 4.43 0.25
C ALA A 180 3.43 5.25 -1.02
N ASP A 181 4.61 5.07 -1.61
CA ASP A 181 5.02 5.76 -2.83
C ASP A 181 4.22 5.24 -4.04
N HIS A 182 3.36 6.10 -4.58
CA HIS A 182 2.57 5.82 -5.77
C HIS A 182 3.32 6.09 -7.09
N HIS A 183 4.55 6.62 -7.04
CA HIS A 183 5.42 6.79 -8.20
C HIS A 183 6.27 5.56 -8.50
N ALA A 184 6.27 4.57 -7.60
CA ALA A 184 6.97 3.32 -7.81
C ALA A 184 6.57 2.70 -9.16
N ALA A 185 7.55 2.35 -9.98
CA ALA A 185 7.29 1.76 -11.28
C ALA A 185 8.31 0.68 -11.59
N CYS A 186 7.89 -0.34 -12.33
CA CYS A 186 8.81 -1.32 -12.88
C CYS A 186 8.48 -1.64 -14.34
N TRP A 187 9.46 -2.20 -15.05
CA TRP A 187 9.34 -2.42 -16.50
C TRP A 187 8.15 -3.30 -16.90
N ASP A 188 7.89 -4.37 -16.13
CA ASP A 188 6.84 -5.33 -16.47
C ASP A 188 5.41 -4.82 -16.18
N PHE A 189 5.20 -4.11 -15.07
CA PHE A 189 3.87 -3.75 -14.54
C PHE A 189 3.55 -2.26 -14.66
N GLY A 190 4.55 -1.44 -14.96
CA GLY A 190 4.43 0.01 -15.00
C GLY A 190 4.26 0.63 -13.61
N THR A 191 3.50 1.72 -13.55
CA THR A 191 3.04 2.41 -12.33
C THR A 191 1.79 1.74 -11.73
N PRO A 192 1.43 2.00 -10.45
CA PRO A 192 0.18 1.56 -9.86
C PRO A 192 -1.05 1.87 -10.71
N LEU A 193 -1.13 3.08 -11.26
CA LEU A 193 -2.26 3.51 -12.08
C LEU A 193 -2.30 2.76 -13.42
N THR A 194 -1.16 2.58 -14.10
CA THR A 194 -1.13 1.82 -15.36
C THR A 194 -1.44 0.34 -15.15
N ALA A 195 -0.96 -0.26 -14.05
CA ALA A 195 -1.24 -1.66 -13.72
C ALA A 195 -2.75 -1.88 -13.49
N ALA A 196 -3.36 -1.10 -12.59
CA ALA A 196 -4.80 -1.19 -12.33
C ALA A 196 -5.67 -0.86 -13.56
N SER A 197 -5.17 0.02 -14.43
CA SER A 197 -5.88 0.42 -15.65
C SER A 197 -5.86 -0.65 -16.73
N PHE A 198 -4.73 -1.36 -16.87
CA PHE A 198 -4.61 -2.48 -17.81
C PHE A 198 -5.47 -3.68 -17.40
N GLU A 199 -5.54 -3.97 -16.09
CA GLU A 199 -6.34 -5.09 -15.54
C GLU A 199 -7.82 -4.74 -15.31
N GLY A 200 -8.27 -3.53 -15.68
CA GLY A 200 -9.69 -3.15 -15.62
C GLY A 200 -10.23 -2.86 -14.22
N HIS A 201 -9.37 -2.66 -13.22
CA HIS A 201 -9.75 -2.49 -11.82
C HIS A 201 -10.27 -1.08 -11.52
N LEU A 202 -11.47 -0.77 -12.03
CA LEU A 202 -12.11 0.55 -11.94
C LEU A 202 -12.11 1.16 -10.53
N GLU A 203 -12.43 0.36 -9.50
CA GLU A 203 -12.49 0.88 -8.13
C GLU A 203 -11.12 1.27 -7.59
N VAL A 204 -10.06 0.55 -8.00
CA VAL A 204 -8.67 0.89 -7.66
C VAL A 204 -8.23 2.13 -8.44
N VAL A 205 -8.53 2.20 -9.74
CA VAL A 205 -8.24 3.38 -10.56
C VAL A 205 -8.88 4.64 -9.97
N SER A 206 -10.16 4.56 -9.60
CA SER A 206 -10.87 5.69 -8.99
C SER A 206 -10.19 6.12 -7.69
N LEU A 207 -9.82 5.16 -6.83
CA LEU A 207 -9.15 5.43 -5.57
C LEU A 207 -7.76 6.05 -5.75
N LEU A 208 -6.98 5.62 -6.75
CA LEU A 208 -5.68 6.23 -7.08
C LEU A 208 -5.82 7.66 -7.60
N LEU A 209 -6.85 7.93 -8.42
CA LEU A 209 -7.14 9.27 -8.91
C LEU A 209 -7.57 10.21 -7.77
N ASP A 210 -8.41 9.71 -6.84
CA ASP A 210 -8.82 10.44 -5.65
C ASP A 210 -7.64 10.75 -4.72
N ALA A 211 -6.63 9.88 -4.69
CA ALA A 211 -5.38 10.08 -3.95
C ALA A 211 -4.41 11.07 -4.63
N GLY A 212 -4.76 11.64 -5.79
CA GLY A 212 -3.98 12.65 -6.47
C GLY A 212 -2.80 12.10 -7.28
N VAL A 213 -2.82 10.82 -7.66
CA VAL A 213 -1.82 10.25 -8.58
C VAL A 213 -1.87 11.00 -9.92
N ASP A 214 -0.70 11.30 -10.48
CA ASP A 214 -0.61 11.90 -11.82
C ASP A 214 -1.21 10.94 -12.87
N LYS A 215 -2.40 11.29 -13.35
CA LYS A 215 -3.18 10.54 -14.33
C LYS A 215 -2.52 10.43 -15.70
N ASP A 216 -1.59 11.33 -16.00
CA ASP A 216 -0.86 11.42 -17.27
C ASP A 216 0.59 10.92 -17.13
N ALA A 217 0.95 10.38 -15.95
CA ALA A 217 2.24 9.74 -15.75
C ALA A 217 2.45 8.58 -16.74
N VAL A 218 3.65 8.54 -17.30
CA VAL A 218 4.09 7.46 -18.18
C VAL A 218 4.83 6.40 -17.38
N ASP A 219 4.53 5.14 -17.68
CA ASP A 219 5.31 4.02 -17.16
C ASP A 219 6.71 3.94 -17.81
N PRO A 220 7.59 3.02 -17.37
CA PRO A 220 8.92 2.87 -17.96
C PRO A 220 8.94 2.53 -19.45
N ARG A 221 7.83 2.01 -19.99
CA ARG A 221 7.63 1.69 -21.42
C ARG A 221 7.13 2.90 -22.21
N GLY A 222 6.81 4.01 -21.54
CA GLY A 222 6.28 5.23 -22.13
C GLY A 222 4.75 5.25 -22.26
N PHE A 223 4.04 4.31 -21.62
CA PHE A 223 2.58 4.22 -21.73
C PHE A 223 1.85 4.88 -20.57
N THR A 224 0.76 5.56 -20.88
CA THR A 224 -0.14 6.19 -19.91
C THR A 224 -1.25 5.22 -19.51
N ALA A 225 -1.91 5.51 -18.39
CA ALA A 225 -3.05 4.74 -17.90
C ALA A 225 -4.18 4.65 -18.95
N LEU A 226 -4.47 5.77 -19.62
CA LEU A 226 -5.49 5.84 -20.67
C LEU A 226 -5.16 4.95 -21.86
N PHE A 227 -3.89 4.94 -22.28
CA PHE A 227 -3.46 4.10 -23.39
C PHE A 227 -3.62 2.61 -23.07
N VAL A 228 -3.07 2.16 -21.92
CA VAL A 228 -3.11 0.74 -21.56
C VAL A 228 -4.53 0.23 -21.33
N ALA A 229 -5.41 1.04 -20.71
CA ALA A 229 -6.83 0.70 -20.57
C ALA A 229 -7.54 0.60 -21.93
N SER A 230 -7.20 1.47 -22.87
CA SER A 230 -7.82 1.47 -24.21
C SER A 230 -7.38 0.28 -25.03
N VAL A 231 -6.10 -0.10 -24.96
CA VAL A 231 -5.56 -1.32 -25.60
C VAL A 231 -6.18 -2.58 -24.99
N ALA A 232 -6.36 -2.62 -23.67
CA ALA A 232 -7.01 -3.73 -22.97
C ALA A 232 -8.54 -3.79 -23.22
N GLY A 233 -9.15 -2.75 -23.79
CA GLY A 233 -10.60 -2.67 -24.03
C GLY A 233 -11.41 -2.36 -22.76
N GLU A 234 -10.78 -1.79 -21.73
CA GLU A 234 -11.38 -1.53 -20.43
C GLU A 234 -12.23 -0.25 -20.43
N VAL A 235 -13.37 -0.31 -21.13
CA VAL A 235 -14.26 0.84 -21.42
C VAL A 235 -14.64 1.64 -20.18
N LYS A 236 -14.88 0.98 -19.04
CA LYS A 236 -15.24 1.66 -17.79
C LYS A 236 -14.08 2.46 -17.23
N VAL A 237 -12.86 1.91 -17.28
CA VAL A 237 -11.64 2.59 -16.86
C VAL A 237 -11.32 3.75 -17.79
N VAL A 238 -11.41 3.55 -19.11
CA VAL A 238 -11.23 4.62 -20.11
C VAL A 238 -12.16 5.79 -19.80
N LYS A 239 -13.46 5.52 -19.57
CA LYS A 239 -14.43 6.56 -19.19
C LYS A 239 -14.06 7.28 -17.90
N ALA A 240 -13.60 6.55 -16.88
CA ALA A 240 -13.19 7.14 -15.61
C ALA A 240 -11.96 8.06 -15.76
N LEU A 241 -10.93 7.61 -16.50
CA LEU A 241 -9.73 8.40 -16.78
C LEU A 241 -10.06 9.67 -17.57
N LEU A 242 -10.92 9.56 -18.59
CA LEU A 242 -11.40 10.73 -19.35
C LEU A 242 -12.22 11.68 -18.49
N ALA A 243 -13.09 11.16 -17.61
CA ALA A 243 -13.85 11.99 -16.68
C ALA A 243 -12.95 12.72 -15.67
N ALA A 244 -11.82 12.11 -15.28
CA ALA A 244 -10.78 12.74 -14.46
C ALA A 244 -9.89 13.71 -15.27
N GLY A 245 -10.12 13.85 -16.58
CA GLY A 245 -9.42 14.76 -17.47
C GLY A 245 -8.06 14.26 -17.96
N ALA A 246 -7.84 12.95 -18.05
CA ALA A 246 -6.64 12.38 -18.66
C ALA A 246 -6.52 12.80 -20.13
N HIS A 247 -5.30 13.13 -20.56
CA HIS A 247 -5.05 13.65 -21.89
C HIS A 247 -5.08 12.55 -22.96
N GLN A 248 -5.91 12.75 -23.99
CA GLN A 248 -6.08 11.79 -25.10
C GLN A 248 -4.89 11.74 -26.06
N ASN A 249 -4.11 12.82 -26.15
CA ASN A 249 -3.03 13.02 -27.12
C ASN A 249 -1.68 13.23 -26.44
N LEU A 250 -1.29 12.34 -25.54
CA LEU A 250 0.09 12.36 -25.03
C LEU A 250 1.03 11.83 -26.10
N VAL A 251 1.98 12.67 -26.51
CA VAL A 251 3.02 12.34 -27.49
C VAL A 251 4.06 11.46 -26.83
N TYR A 252 4.33 10.30 -27.41
CA TYR A 252 5.36 9.40 -26.92
C TYR A 252 6.73 10.04 -27.08
N PRO A 253 7.55 10.13 -26.01
CA PRO A 253 8.94 10.44 -26.18
C PRO A 253 9.60 9.29 -26.94
N ASP A 254 10.03 9.61 -28.15
CA ASP A 254 10.87 8.81 -29.04
C ASP A 254 12.00 8.13 -28.25
N LYS A 255 11.77 6.88 -27.87
CA LYS A 255 12.75 6.00 -27.22
C LYS A 255 12.77 4.66 -27.93
N GLY A 256 12.97 4.69 -29.25
CA GLY A 256 13.71 3.69 -30.04
C GLY A 256 13.40 2.18 -29.88
N ALA A 257 12.27 1.78 -29.31
CA ALA A 257 11.94 0.36 -29.09
C ALA A 257 10.93 -0.21 -30.10
N PHE A 258 10.24 0.64 -30.86
CA PHE A 258 9.32 0.23 -31.93
C PHE A 258 9.48 1.17 -33.13
N ASP A 259 9.53 0.60 -34.33
CA ASP A 259 9.83 1.28 -35.60
C ASP A 259 8.95 2.53 -35.85
N ASP A 260 9.63 3.62 -36.22
CA ASP A 260 9.29 5.05 -36.11
C ASP A 260 8.21 5.59 -37.08
N SER A 261 7.29 4.76 -37.58
CA SER A 261 6.35 5.22 -38.63
C SER A 261 4.88 4.85 -38.48
N LEU A 262 4.48 4.18 -37.39
CA LEU A 262 3.09 3.69 -37.21
C LEU A 262 2.34 4.20 -35.97
N PHE A 263 2.96 4.97 -35.09
CA PHE A 263 2.39 5.31 -33.76
C PHE A 263 2.19 6.81 -33.48
N ALA A 264 2.40 7.68 -34.46
CA ALA A 264 2.21 9.12 -34.28
C ALA A 264 0.73 9.48 -34.04
N GLU A 265 0.47 10.26 -32.97
CA GLU A 265 -0.70 11.07 -32.55
C GLU A 265 -2.14 10.56 -32.85
N SER A 266 -2.37 10.03 -34.04
CA SER A 266 -3.59 9.38 -34.52
C SER A 266 -3.92 8.10 -33.74
N THR A 267 -2.93 7.32 -33.32
CA THR A 267 -3.16 5.95 -32.81
C THR A 267 -3.84 5.92 -31.45
N THR A 268 -3.46 6.77 -30.48
CA THR A 268 -4.12 6.79 -29.15
C THR A 268 -5.57 7.24 -29.26
N ALA A 269 -5.85 8.31 -30.01
CA ALA A 269 -7.21 8.77 -30.24
C ALA A 269 -8.06 7.70 -30.96
N MET A 270 -7.49 6.97 -31.94
CA MET A 270 -8.17 5.86 -32.61
C MET A 270 -8.41 4.66 -31.69
N ILE A 271 -7.42 4.27 -30.87
CA ILE A 271 -7.57 3.18 -29.90
C ILE A 271 -8.62 3.54 -28.85
N VAL A 272 -8.63 4.79 -28.35
CA VAL A 272 -9.65 5.29 -27.43
C VAL A 272 -11.04 5.28 -28.09
N ALA A 273 -11.15 5.77 -29.34
CA ALA A 273 -12.42 5.75 -30.08
C ALA A 273 -12.93 4.32 -30.32
N SER A 274 -12.03 3.40 -30.66
CA SER A 274 -12.32 1.97 -30.80
C SER A 274 -12.79 1.36 -29.48
N ALA A 275 -12.07 1.59 -28.38
CA ALA A 275 -12.43 1.11 -27.05
C ALA A 275 -13.80 1.64 -26.59
N LEU A 276 -14.17 2.86 -26.98
CA LEU A 276 -15.49 3.43 -26.67
C LEU A 276 -16.61 2.96 -27.63
N GLY A 277 -16.29 2.15 -28.65
CA GLY A 277 -17.27 1.67 -29.64
C GLY A 277 -17.70 2.73 -30.65
N HIS A 278 -16.96 3.83 -30.79
CA HIS A 278 -17.26 4.94 -31.70
C HIS A 278 -16.57 4.78 -33.08
N LEU A 279 -16.67 3.60 -33.67
CA LEU A 279 -16.03 3.25 -34.95
C LEU A 279 -16.47 4.14 -36.14
N GLU A 280 -17.63 4.80 -36.05
CA GLU A 280 -18.18 5.64 -37.12
C GLU A 280 -17.47 7.00 -37.31
N ASN A 281 -16.59 7.40 -36.37
CA ASN A 281 -15.87 8.68 -36.42
C ASN A 281 -14.39 8.55 -36.86
N ILE A 282 -13.98 7.39 -37.37
CA ILE A 282 -12.59 7.17 -37.81
C ILE A 282 -12.43 7.75 -39.24
N PRO A 283 -11.50 8.69 -39.48
CA PRO A 283 -11.23 9.17 -40.84
C PRO A 283 -10.74 8.01 -41.72
N PRO A 284 -11.19 7.92 -42.99
CA PRO A 284 -11.03 6.72 -43.84
C PRO A 284 -9.59 6.29 -44.14
N ASN A 285 -8.59 7.12 -43.80
CA ASN A 285 -7.17 6.82 -44.00
C ASN A 285 -6.42 6.37 -42.73
N GLY A 286 -7.12 6.14 -41.61
CA GLY A 286 -6.49 5.93 -40.30
C GLY A 286 -6.32 4.48 -39.82
N VAL A 287 -6.99 3.48 -40.40
CA VAL A 287 -7.01 2.13 -39.80
C VAL A 287 -5.62 1.45 -39.84
N PRO A 288 -4.96 1.19 -38.69
CA PRO A 288 -3.72 0.43 -38.69
C PRO A 288 -4.02 -1.03 -39.02
N ARG A 289 -3.35 -1.56 -40.05
CA ARG A 289 -3.47 -2.95 -40.56
C ARG A 289 -3.21 -4.05 -39.52
N ALA A 290 -2.82 -3.72 -38.30
CA ALA A 290 -2.45 -4.69 -37.25
C ALA A 290 -3.64 -5.33 -36.51
N LEU A 291 -4.87 -4.81 -36.63
CA LEU A 291 -6.06 -5.41 -36.01
C LEU A 291 -6.63 -6.60 -36.79
N ASN A 292 -6.12 -6.91 -37.99
CA ASN A 292 -6.60 -8.03 -38.82
C ASN A 292 -5.90 -9.38 -38.56
N ASN A 293 -5.00 -9.49 -37.57
CA ASN A 293 -4.24 -10.72 -37.31
C ASN A 293 -4.50 -11.35 -35.93
N LEU A 294 -5.68 -11.13 -35.35
CA LEU A 294 -6.17 -11.87 -34.18
C LEU A 294 -7.51 -12.55 -34.50
N GLU A 295 -7.52 -13.35 -35.57
CA GLU A 295 -8.48 -14.48 -35.72
C GLU A 295 -7.84 -15.76 -35.21
#